data_AF-A0A821FVN6-F1
#
_entry.id   AF-A0A821FVN6-F1
#
_cell.length_a   1.000
_cell.length_b   1.000
_cell.length_c   1.000
_cell.angle_alpha   90.00
_cell.angle_beta   90.00
_cell.angle_gamma   90.00
#
_symmetry.space_group_name_H-M   'P 1'
#
loop_
_entity.id
_entity.type
_entity.pdbx_description
1 polymer ?
#
loop_
_entity_poly.entity_id
_entity_poly.type
_entity_poly.pdbx_seq_one_letter_code
_entity_poly.pdbx_strand_id
1 'polypeptide(L)' 'MNRRHNSSSSKNNFVRIFEVGPRDGLQNEKVQVPTPIKVEFINRLSRTGLKL' A
#
# COMPACT_ATOMS: atom_id res chain seq x y z
N MET A 1 4.20 21.27 -45.65
CA MET A 1 3.34 21.35 -44.45
C MET A 1 3.44 20.01 -43.71
N ASN A 2 4.48 19.77 -42.90
CA ASN A 2 4.73 18.46 -42.28
C ASN A 2 4.59 18.53 -40.76
N ARG A 3 3.38 18.29 -40.23
CA ARG A 3 3.17 18.04 -38.80
C ARG A 3 3.57 16.61 -38.50
N ARG A 4 4.80 16.41 -38.04
CA ARG A 4 5.22 15.16 -37.38
C ARG A 4 4.42 15.05 -36.09
N HIS A 5 3.51 14.08 -36.02
CA HIS A 5 2.84 13.75 -34.76
C HIS A 5 3.88 13.19 -33.79
N ASN A 6 4.18 13.97 -32.75
CA ASN A 6 5.04 13.56 -31.63
C ASN A 6 4.48 12.28 -31.02
N SER A 7 5.33 11.27 -30.88
CA SER A 7 5.04 10.02 -30.20
C SER A 7 4.55 10.31 -28.78
N SER A 8 3.32 9.91 -28.50
CA SER A 8 2.72 9.96 -27.17
C SER A 8 3.60 9.18 -26.19
N SER A 9 4.16 9.89 -25.21
CA SER A 9 4.89 9.32 -24.10
C SER A 9 4.09 8.17 -23.47
N SER A 10 4.73 7.00 -23.33
CA SER A 10 4.16 5.85 -22.65
C SER A 10 3.79 6.24 -21.23
N LYS A 11 2.49 6.30 -20.93
CA LYS A 11 2.01 6.56 -19.57
C LYS A 11 2.53 5.44 -18.67
N ASN A 12 3.40 5.78 -17.73
CA ASN A 12 3.88 4.85 -16.73
C ASN A 12 2.77 4.62 -15.69
N ASN A 13 2.01 3.53 -15.84
CA ASN A 13 0.91 3.14 -14.95
C ASN A 13 1.43 2.52 -13.63
N PHE A 14 2.37 3.18 -12.98
CA PHE A 14 2.89 2.73 -11.71
C PHE A 14 1.86 2.96 -10.60
N VAL A 15 1.50 1.88 -9.89
CA VAL A 15 0.63 1.91 -8.72
C VAL A 15 1.43 1.49 -7.50
N ARG A 16 1.33 2.28 -6.42
CA ARG A 16 1.94 1.98 -5.13
C ARG A 16 0.84 1.65 -4.13
N ILE A 17 0.94 0.46 -3.55
CA ILE A 17 0.02 -0.01 -2.51
C ILE A 17 0.63 0.35 -1.15
N PHE A 18 -0.21 0.85 -0.25
CA PHE A 18 0.14 1.16 1.13
C PHE A 18 -0.76 0.35 2.06
N GLU A 19 -0.14 -0.25 3.08
CA GLU A 19 -0.87 -0.95 4.12
C GLU A 19 -1.13 0.00 5.30
N VAL A 20 -2.40 0.21 5.64
CA VAL A 20 -2.82 1.12 6.71
C VAL A 20 -3.51 0.39 7.87
N GLY A 21 -3.78 -0.92 7.72
CA GLY A 21 -4.41 -1.77 8.72
C GLY A 21 -3.73 -1.74 10.09
N PRO A 22 -2.37 -1.77 10.20
CA PRO A 22 -1.69 -1.73 11.50
C PRO A 22 -1.97 -0.49 12.35
N ARG A 23 -2.39 0.62 11.73
CA ARG A 23 -2.71 1.86 12.43
C ARG A 23 -4.20 2.16 12.34
N ASP A 24 -4.70 2.48 11.15
CA ASP A 24 -6.09 2.92 10.97
C ASP A 24 -7.08 1.78 11.18
N GLY A 25 -6.77 0.58 10.66
CA GLY A 25 -7.63 -0.60 10.84
C GLY A 25 -7.81 -0.92 12.33
N LEU A 26 -6.71 -1.07 13.07
CA LEU A 26 -6.74 -1.41 14.49
C LEU A 26 -7.30 -0.31 15.41
N GLN A 27 -7.34 0.95 14.96
CA GLN A 27 -7.99 2.04 15.69
C GLN A 27 -9.52 2.05 15.53
N ASN A 28 -10.03 1.55 14.41
CA ASN A 28 -11.46 1.46 14.14
C ASN A 28 -12.12 0.26 14.81
N GLU A 29 -11.34 -0.64 15.41
CA GLU A 29 -11.87 -1.77 16.17
C GLU A 29 -12.54 -1.31 17.46
N LYS A 30 -13.77 -1.80 17.69
CA LYS A 30 -14.55 -1.47 18.89
C LYS A 30 -13.91 -1.96 20.18
N VAL A 31 -13.07 -2.99 20.08
CA VAL A 31 -12.38 -3.63 21.20
C VAL A 31 -10.89 -3.40 21.06
N GLN A 32 -10.21 -3.10 22.16
CA GLN A 32 -8.76 -2.97 22.14
C GLN A 32 -8.11 -4.31 21.77
N VAL A 33 -7.39 -4.30 20.65
CA VAL A 33 -6.59 -5.46 20.23
C VAL A 33 -5.35 -5.58 21.12
N PRO A 34 -5.09 -6.74 21.74
CA PRO A 34 -3.90 -6.97 22.57
C PRO A 34 -2.61 -6.76 21.78
N THR A 35 -1.60 -6.20 22.44
CA THR A 35 -0.28 -5.90 21.84
C THR A 35 0.36 -7.09 21.11
N PRO A 36 0.35 -8.33 21.64
CA PRO A 36 0.96 -9.47 20.94
C PRO A 36 0.35 -9.73 19.56
N ILE A 37 -0.97 -9.55 19.44
CA ILE A 37 -1.70 -9.75 18.18
C ILE A 37 -1.35 -8.65 17.17
N LYS A 38 -1.19 -7.41 17.63
CA LYS A 38 -0.75 -6.29 16.78
C LYS A 38 0.65 -6.54 16.21
N VAL A 39 1.57 -7.04 17.04
CA VAL A 39 2.94 -7.39 16.64
C VAL A 39 2.94 -8.54 15.64
N GLU A 40 2.17 -9.59 15.89
CA GLU A 40 2.04 -10.72 14.95
C GLU A 40 1.50 -10.27 13.60
N PHE A 41 0.49 -9.40 13.60
CA PHE A 41 -0.11 -8.85 12.39
C PHE A 41 0.92 -8.09 11.54
N ILE A 42 1.70 -7.20 12.15
CA ILE A 42 2.78 -6.46 11.46
C ILE A 42 3.84 -7.43 10.93
N ASN A 43 4.24 -8.43 11.73
CA ASN A 43 5.22 -9.44 11.34
C ASN A 43 4.74 -10.31 10.17
N ARG A 44 3.43 -10.54 10.04
CA ARG A 44 2.85 -11.24 8.90
C ARG A 44 2.85 -10.36 7.66
N LEU A 45 2.49 -9.08 7.81
CA LEU A 45 2.50 -8.11 6.71
C LEU A 45 3.90 -7.88 6.15
N SER A 46 4.92 -7.81 7.01
CA SER A 46 6.31 -7.62 6.56
C SER A 46 6.84 -8.75 5.67
N ARG A 47 6.26 -9.95 5.77
CA ARG A 47 6.62 -11.12 4.93
C ARG A 47 5.95 -11.13 3.55
N THR A 48 5.05 -10.19 3.27
CA THR A 48 4.27 -10.19 2.01
C THR A 48 4.99 -9.49 0.85
N GLY A 49 6.14 -8.85 1.10
CA GLY A 49 6.82 -8.00 0.10
C GLY A 49 6.14 -6.66 -0.12
N LEU A 50 5.05 -6.36 0.60
CA LEU A 50 4.50 -5.02 0.68
C LEU A 50 5.53 -4.09 1.32
N LYS A 51 5.67 -2.90 0.75
CA LYS A 51 6.43 -1.82 1.40
C LYS A 51 5.58 -1.29 2.54
N LEU A 52 5.95 -1.70 3.77
CA LEU A 52 5.46 -1.11 5.02
C LEU A 52 6.00 0.32 5.18
#